data_AF-A0A933X0P3-F1
#
_entry.id   AF-A0A933X0P3-F1
#
_cell.length_a   1.000
_cell.length_b   1.000
_cell.length_c   1.000
_cell.angle_alpha   90.00
_cell.angle_beta   90.00
_cell.angle_gamma   90.00
#
_symmetry.space_group_name_H-M   'P 1'
#
loop_
_entity.id
_entity.type
_entity.pdbx_description
1 polymer ?
#
loop_
_entity_poly.entity_id
_entity_poly.type
_entity_poly.pdbx_seq_one_letter_code
_entity_poly.pdbx_strand_id
1 'polypeptide(L)'
;MEVGKKSVVDSDTAQGAQYVVNGTPAFFINGRLVSGAQPFSEFKKIIDEELTGGQNKATDPRVKVELGNAPTQGKSDAPVVVIEFSDFQCPFCNRALPTIKQVLSEYKDKVLFAYKHFPLTQIHPLAQKAAEASECARDQGKFWEFHDQLFATQQEWSSLQ
;
A
#
# COMPACT_ATOMS: atom_id res chain seq x y z
N MET A 1 20.04 -15.48 -6.11
CA MET A 1 19.40 -16.10 -4.94
C MET A 1 17.98 -15.58 -4.92
N GLU A 2 17.00 -16.46 -5.07
CA GLU A 2 15.58 -16.09 -5.03
C GLU A 2 15.26 -15.65 -3.61
N VAL A 3 14.86 -14.40 -3.42
CA VAL A 3 14.46 -13.89 -2.10
C VAL A 3 13.16 -14.59 -1.75
N GLY A 4 13.14 -15.37 -0.66
CA GLY A 4 11.92 -16.07 -0.23
C GLY A 4 10.79 -15.09 0.05
N LYS A 5 9.54 -15.46 -0.21
CA LYS A 5 8.37 -14.57 -0.10
C LYS A 5 8.23 -13.95 1.30
N LYS A 6 8.49 -14.76 2.32
CA LYS A 6 8.58 -14.29 3.71
C LYS A 6 9.57 -13.14 3.86
N SER A 7 10.75 -13.22 3.24
CA SER A 7 11.77 -12.17 3.34
C SER A 7 11.35 -10.86 2.66
N VAL A 8 10.54 -10.91 1.59
CA VAL A 8 9.96 -9.71 0.97
C VAL A 8 8.97 -9.07 1.93
N VAL A 9 8.04 -9.86 2.47
CA VAL A 9 7.02 -9.41 3.43
C VAL A 9 7.66 -8.85 4.71
N ASP A 10 8.64 -9.55 5.28
CA ASP A 10 9.37 -9.10 6.48
C ASP A 10 10.14 -7.80 6.21
N SER A 11 10.74 -7.64 5.03
CA SER A 11 11.48 -6.43 4.65
C SER A 11 10.56 -5.22 4.53
N ASP A 12 9.39 -5.38 3.90
CA ASP A 12 8.39 -4.31 3.83
C ASP A 12 7.87 -3.96 5.22
N THR A 13 7.58 -4.97 6.05
CA THR A 13 7.13 -4.77 7.43
C THR A 13 8.16 -4.01 8.25
N ALA A 14 9.44 -4.38 8.17
CA ALA A 14 10.52 -3.70 8.87
C ALA A 14 10.66 -2.24 8.41
N GLN A 15 10.55 -1.99 7.10
CA GLN A 15 10.58 -0.65 6.55
C GLN A 15 9.42 0.22 7.06
N GLY A 16 8.19 -0.30 7.06
CA GLY A 16 7.04 0.43 7.59
C GLY A 16 7.21 0.79 9.07
N ALA A 17 7.75 -0.13 9.87
CA ALA A 17 7.96 0.08 11.30
C ALA A 17 9.01 1.16 11.57
N GLN A 18 10.06 1.24 10.73
CA GLN A 18 11.05 2.32 10.77
C GLN A 18 10.41 3.70 10.52
N TYR A 19 9.33 3.75 9.75
CA TYR A 19 8.65 4.98 9.34
C TYR A 19 7.39 5.30 10.17
N VAL A 20 7.28 4.73 11.37
CA VAL A 20 6.20 5.01 12.33
C VAL A 20 4.81 4.53 11.84
N VAL A 21 4.78 3.54 10.94
CA VAL A 21 3.53 2.82 10.62
C VAL A 21 3.14 1.98 11.85
N ASN A 22 2.13 2.46 12.59
CA ASN A 22 1.61 1.79 13.80
C ASN A 22 0.29 1.04 13.55
N GLY A 23 -0.18 1.02 12.31
CA GLY A 23 -1.44 0.38 11.92
C GLY A 23 -1.65 0.46 10.42
N THR A 24 -2.60 -0.32 9.92
CA THR A 24 -2.91 -0.43 8.49
C THR A 24 -4.38 -0.10 8.20
N PRO A 25 -4.69 0.49 7.03
CA PRO A 25 -3.73 0.89 6.00
C PRO A 25 -3.01 2.17 6.43
N ALA A 26 -1.76 2.33 5.98
CA ALA A 26 -1.02 3.58 6.10
C ALA A 26 -0.47 3.95 4.72
N PHE A 27 -0.63 5.21 4.33
CA PHE A 27 -0.21 5.68 3.02
C PHE A 27 0.86 6.74 3.14
N PHE A 28 1.75 6.79 2.15
CA PHE A 28 2.68 7.91 1.96
C PHE A 28 2.47 8.48 0.56
N ILE A 29 2.06 9.75 0.48
CA ILE A 29 1.91 10.48 -0.78
C ILE A 29 3.11 11.41 -0.91
N ASN A 30 4.07 11.06 -1.77
CA ASN A 30 5.38 11.74 -1.84
C ASN A 30 6.07 11.93 -0.47
N GLY A 31 5.90 10.94 0.42
CA GLY A 31 6.45 10.93 1.77
C GLY A 31 5.59 11.59 2.85
N ARG A 32 4.44 12.17 2.50
CA ARG A 32 3.45 12.69 3.46
C ARG A 32 2.57 11.55 3.97
N LEU A 33 2.60 11.29 5.27
CA LEU A 33 1.83 10.22 5.90
C LEU A 33 0.33 10.54 5.89
N VAL A 34 -0.48 9.60 5.40
CA VAL A 34 -1.94 9.57 5.54
C VAL A 34 -2.26 8.27 6.28
N SER A 35 -2.68 8.39 7.53
CA SER A 35 -2.93 7.23 8.41
C SER A 35 -4.39 6.78 8.32
N GLY A 36 -4.59 5.48 8.11
CA GLY A 36 -5.90 4.83 8.08
C GLY A 36 -6.63 4.96 6.75
N ALA A 37 -7.82 4.33 6.69
CA ALA A 37 -8.71 4.38 5.53
C ALA A 37 -9.43 5.74 5.43
N GLN A 38 -8.72 6.75 4.93
CA GLN A 38 -9.24 8.10 4.73
C GLN A 38 -10.10 8.20 3.45
N PRO A 39 -11.05 9.15 3.39
CA PRO A 39 -11.88 9.35 2.20
C PRO A 39 -11.06 9.90 1.02
N PHE A 40 -11.56 9.68 -0.20
CA PHE A 40 -10.94 10.18 -1.43
C PHE A 40 -10.64 11.69 -1.40
N SER A 41 -11.47 12.50 -0.76
CA SER A 41 -11.25 13.95 -0.64
C SER A 41 -9.92 14.30 0.03
N GLU A 42 -9.46 13.50 0.99
CA GLU A 42 -8.19 13.73 1.67
C GLU A 42 -7.01 13.40 0.75
N PHE A 43 -7.07 12.27 0.05
CA PHE A 43 -6.09 11.91 -0.97
C PHE A 43 -6.02 12.97 -2.07
N LYS A 44 -7.18 13.38 -2.59
CA LYS A 44 -7.30 14.40 -3.64
C LYS A 44 -6.60 15.70 -3.24
N LYS A 45 -6.87 16.19 -2.03
CA LYS A 45 -6.25 17.40 -1.50
C LYS A 45 -4.72 17.30 -1.54
N ILE A 46 -4.15 16.22 -1.00
CA ILE A 46 -2.70 16.04 -0.90
C ILE A 46 -2.08 15.83 -2.29
N ILE A 47 -2.70 15.04 -3.17
CA ILE A 47 -2.22 14.80 -4.54
C ILE A 47 -2.24 16.10 -5.34
N ASP A 48 -3.30 16.91 -5.26
CA ASP A 48 -3.39 18.20 -5.97
C ASP A 48 -2.33 19.19 -5.48
N GLU A 49 -2.05 19.21 -4.16
CA GLU A 49 -0.95 20.01 -3.58
C GLU A 49 0.43 19.55 -4.12
N GLU A 50 0.68 18.25 -4.21
CA GLU A 50 1.94 17.73 -4.76
C GLU A 50 2.09 18.02 -6.26
N LEU A 51 0.99 17.95 -7.03
CA LEU A 51 1.00 18.26 -8.47
C LEU A 51 1.23 19.74 -8.79
N THR A 52 0.93 20.64 -7.85
CA THR A 52 1.11 22.09 -8.03
C THR A 52 2.44 22.61 -7.48
N GLY A 53 3.36 21.70 -7.11
CA GLY A 53 4.72 22.03 -6.69
C GLY A 53 4.97 21.99 -5.18
N GLY A 54 4.04 21.44 -4.39
CA GLY A 54 4.23 21.13 -2.97
C GLY A 54 4.72 22.33 -2.17
N GLN A 55 3.85 23.31 -1.95
CA GLN A 55 4.19 24.50 -1.16
C GLN A 55 4.55 24.09 0.29
N ASN A 56 5.74 24.51 0.75
CA ASN A 56 6.35 24.34 2.09
C ASN A 56 7.00 22.99 2.43
N LYS A 57 7.98 22.57 1.62
CA LYS A 57 8.94 21.47 1.92
C LYS A 57 9.70 21.58 3.26
N ALA A 58 9.76 22.77 3.89
CA ALA A 58 10.62 23.00 5.06
C ALA A 58 10.00 22.58 6.41
N THR A 59 8.67 22.44 6.51
CA THR A 59 7.96 22.11 7.76
C THR A 59 7.10 20.85 7.67
N ASP A 60 7.05 20.22 6.51
CA ASP A 60 6.30 19.00 6.24
C ASP A 60 7.19 17.79 6.58
N PRO A 61 6.87 16.98 7.61
CA PRO A 61 7.66 15.83 8.00
C PRO A 61 7.53 14.73 6.93
N ARG A 62 8.35 14.83 5.88
CA ARG A 62 8.39 13.87 4.77
C ARG A 62 9.29 12.71 5.10
N VAL A 63 8.77 11.51 4.89
CA VAL A 63 9.56 10.27 4.95
C VAL A 63 9.89 9.83 3.54
N LYS A 64 11.17 9.64 3.24
CA LYS A 64 11.59 8.98 2.01
C LYS A 64 11.37 7.48 2.17
N VAL A 65 10.26 6.98 1.60
CA VAL A 65 9.96 5.55 1.58
C VAL A 65 10.53 4.96 0.29
N GLU A 66 11.44 4.00 0.41
CA GLU A 66 12.02 3.34 -0.75
C GLU A 66 11.03 2.33 -1.35
N LEU A 67 10.72 2.48 -2.64
CA LEU A 67 9.84 1.57 -3.37
C LEU A 67 10.43 0.17 -3.51
N GLY A 68 11.75 0.07 -3.69
CA GLY A 68 12.43 -1.20 -3.96
C GLY A 68 11.82 -1.91 -5.16
N ASN A 69 11.49 -3.18 -4.96
CA ASN A 69 10.75 -3.98 -5.92
C ASN A 69 9.27 -4.09 -5.51
N ALA A 70 8.61 -3.07 -4.97
CA ALA A 70 7.17 -3.16 -4.71
C ALA A 70 6.36 -3.40 -6.02
N PRO A 71 5.24 -4.13 -6.00
CA PRO A 71 4.29 -4.14 -7.11
C PRO A 71 3.66 -2.76 -7.26
N THR A 72 3.54 -2.29 -8.51
CA THR A 72 3.02 -0.95 -8.82
C THR A 72 1.89 -0.95 -9.87
N GLN A 73 1.05 0.08 -9.83
CA GLN A 73 0.09 0.44 -10.87
C GLN A 73 0.25 1.91 -11.26
N GLY A 74 0.18 2.21 -12.56
CA GLY A 74 0.39 3.55 -13.10
C GLY A 74 1.75 3.72 -13.76
N LYS A 75 2.08 4.95 -14.17
CA LYS A 75 3.32 5.25 -14.87
C LYS A 75 4.49 5.36 -13.90
N SER A 76 5.64 4.76 -14.24
CA SER A 76 6.83 4.75 -13.38
C SER A 76 7.47 6.14 -13.18
N ASP A 77 7.18 7.09 -14.07
CA ASP A 77 7.64 8.48 -14.02
C ASP A 77 6.56 9.46 -13.54
N ALA A 78 5.46 8.95 -12.98
CA ALA A 78 4.40 9.78 -12.45
C ALA A 78 4.93 10.76 -11.37
N PRO A 79 4.52 12.04 -11.39
CA PRO A 79 5.00 13.05 -10.45
C PRO A 79 4.56 12.81 -9.00
N VAL A 80 3.52 12.01 -8.77
CA VAL A 80 3.05 11.66 -7.44
C VAL A 80 3.12 10.16 -7.23
N VAL A 81 3.79 9.75 -6.15
CA VAL A 81 3.87 8.35 -5.72
C VAL A 81 3.02 8.17 -4.47
N VAL A 82 2.08 7.24 -4.52
CA VAL A 82 1.24 6.82 -3.40
C VAL A 82 1.68 5.42 -2.99
N ILE A 83 2.26 5.28 -1.80
CA ILE A 83 2.71 4.00 -1.26
C ILE A 83 1.74 3.58 -0.17
N GLU A 84 1.14 2.40 -0.28
CA GLU A 84 0.30 1.81 0.78
C GLU A 84 1.07 0.72 1.51
N PHE A 85 1.17 0.83 2.83
CA PHE A 85 1.45 -0.28 3.73
C PHE A 85 0.12 -0.90 4.15
N SER A 86 -0.10 -2.14 3.73
CA SER A 86 -1.41 -2.80 3.82
C SER A 86 -1.31 -4.19 4.44
N ASP A 87 -2.43 -4.65 4.94
CA ASP A 87 -2.63 -5.98 5.50
C ASP A 87 -3.87 -6.60 4.87
N PHE A 88 -3.69 -7.72 4.17
CA PHE A 88 -4.79 -8.39 3.48
C PHE A 88 -5.92 -8.86 4.41
N GLN A 89 -5.67 -9.11 5.70
CA GLN A 89 -6.70 -9.52 6.65
C GLN A 89 -7.33 -8.33 7.38
N CYS A 90 -6.78 -7.12 7.24
CA CYS A 90 -7.30 -5.93 7.87
C CYS A 90 -8.59 -5.43 7.18
N PRO A 91 -9.72 -5.31 7.89
CA PRO A 91 -10.97 -4.82 7.30
C PRO A 91 -10.89 -3.34 6.89
N PHE A 92 -10.00 -2.55 7.51
CA PHE A 92 -9.78 -1.15 7.11
C PHE A 92 -9.01 -1.06 5.80
N CYS A 93 -8.06 -1.96 5.54
CA CYS A 93 -7.34 -2.02 4.26
C CYS A 93 -8.32 -2.32 3.12
N ASN A 94 -9.23 -3.28 3.33
CA ASN A 94 -10.30 -3.58 2.38
C ASN A 94 -11.19 -2.34 2.11
N ARG A 95 -11.56 -1.59 3.16
CA ARG A 95 -12.33 -0.35 2.99
C ARG A 95 -11.60 0.77 2.25
N ALA A 96 -10.27 0.77 2.23
CA ALA A 96 -9.49 1.77 1.49
C ALA A 96 -9.36 1.44 -0.01
N LEU A 97 -9.54 0.17 -0.40
CA LEU A 97 -9.39 -0.28 -1.79
C LEU A 97 -10.21 0.54 -2.80
N PRO A 98 -11.52 0.84 -2.57
CA PRO A 98 -12.28 1.70 -3.48
C PRO A 98 -11.71 3.11 -3.62
N THR A 99 -11.17 3.68 -2.53
CA THR A 99 -10.53 5.01 -2.56
C THR A 99 -9.29 5.00 -3.44
N ILE A 100 -8.45 3.98 -3.34
CA ILE A 100 -7.26 3.86 -4.22
C ILE A 100 -7.66 3.62 -5.68
N LYS A 101 -8.67 2.79 -5.94
CA LYS A 101 -9.22 2.63 -7.30
C LYS A 101 -9.72 3.95 -7.87
N GLN A 102 -10.36 4.79 -7.06
CA GLN A 102 -10.79 6.12 -7.46
C GLN A 102 -9.60 7.05 -7.73
N VAL A 103 -8.56 7.04 -6.89
CA VAL A 103 -7.31 7.80 -7.12
C VAL A 103 -6.67 7.43 -8.45
N LEU A 104 -6.51 6.13 -8.73
CA LEU A 104 -5.92 5.66 -9.99
C LEU A 104 -6.76 6.05 -11.21
N SER A 105 -8.09 6.03 -11.09
CA SER A 105 -9.02 6.43 -12.16
C SER A 105 -8.98 7.94 -12.46
N GLU A 106 -8.96 8.77 -11.41
CA GLU A 106 -8.98 10.23 -11.53
C GLU A 106 -7.63 10.77 -12.04
N TYR A 107 -6.53 10.29 -11.46
CA TYR A 107 -5.21 10.86 -11.68
C TYR A 107 -4.43 10.18 -12.80
N LYS A 108 -4.78 8.92 -13.15
CA LYS A 108 -4.19 8.16 -14.28
C LYS A 108 -2.66 8.25 -14.26
N ASP A 109 -2.10 8.80 -15.33
CA ASP A 109 -0.67 9.02 -15.58
C ASP A 109 0.05 9.90 -14.56
N LYS A 110 -0.69 10.60 -13.68
CA LYS A 110 -0.12 11.48 -12.68
C LYS A 110 0.21 10.78 -11.37
N VAL A 111 -0.28 9.56 -11.15
CA VAL A 111 -0.06 8.80 -9.92
C VAL A 111 0.56 7.43 -10.23
N LEU A 112 1.62 7.11 -9.50
CA LEU A 112 2.15 5.77 -9.35
C LEU A 112 1.69 5.24 -7.99
N PHE A 113 0.90 4.18 -7.98
CA PHE A 113 0.54 3.46 -6.78
C PHE A 113 1.53 2.31 -6.55
N ALA A 114 1.99 2.14 -5.32
CA ALA A 114 2.83 1.03 -4.90
C ALA A 114 2.26 0.37 -3.64
N TYR A 115 2.22 -0.96 -3.63
CA TYR A 115 1.73 -1.73 -2.50
C TYR A 115 2.90 -2.33 -1.73
N LYS A 116 2.89 -2.24 -0.41
CA LYS A 116 3.87 -2.80 0.51
C LYS A 116 3.18 -3.57 1.62
N HIS A 117 3.78 -4.70 2.01
CA HIS A 117 3.19 -5.56 3.04
C HIS A 117 3.45 -5.02 4.45
N PHE A 118 2.41 -5.05 5.28
CA PHE A 118 2.51 -4.75 6.71
C PHE A 118 1.54 -5.62 7.53
N PRO A 119 1.68 -6.96 7.51
CA PRO A 119 0.83 -7.87 8.27
C PRO A 119 0.94 -7.64 9.78
N LEU A 120 -0.17 -7.27 10.42
CA LEU A 120 -0.30 -7.09 11.86
C LEU A 120 -0.55 -8.44 12.54
N THR A 121 0.45 -9.33 12.46
CA THR A 121 0.36 -10.76 12.85
C THR A 121 -0.14 -11.03 14.27
N GLN A 122 -0.04 -10.05 15.17
CA GLN A 122 -0.55 -10.16 16.54
C GLN A 122 -2.09 -10.18 16.62
N ILE A 123 -2.77 -9.58 15.65
CA ILE A 123 -4.25 -9.49 15.60
C ILE A 123 -4.83 -10.07 14.31
N HIS A 124 -3.98 -10.31 13.30
CA HIS A 124 -4.34 -10.87 12.01
C HIS A 124 -3.49 -12.13 11.72
N PRO A 125 -3.89 -13.32 12.21
CA PRO A 125 -3.06 -14.53 12.18
C PRO A 125 -2.79 -15.09 10.77
N LEU A 126 -3.60 -14.73 9.78
CA LEU A 126 -3.47 -15.17 8.39
C LEU A 126 -2.83 -14.11 7.49
N ALA A 127 -2.64 -12.87 7.97
CA ALA A 127 -2.12 -11.76 7.17
C ALA A 127 -0.76 -12.07 6.53
N GLN A 128 0.16 -12.67 7.30
CA GLN A 128 1.48 -13.07 6.79
C GLN A 128 1.37 -14.06 5.64
N LYS A 129 0.54 -15.11 5.79
CA LYS A 129 0.36 -16.13 4.76
C LYS A 129 -0.32 -15.55 3.51
N ALA A 130 -1.30 -14.68 3.68
CA ALA A 130 -1.96 -13.99 2.58
C ALA A 130 -0.97 -13.09 1.79
N ALA A 131 -0.13 -12.34 2.51
CA ALA A 131 0.94 -11.54 1.91
C ALA A 131 1.94 -12.41 1.13
N GLU A 132 2.44 -13.49 1.72
CA GLU A 132 3.34 -14.43 1.04
C GLU A 132 2.70 -15.07 -0.20
N ALA A 133 1.42 -15.45 -0.11
CA ALA A 133 0.68 -15.99 -1.25
C ALA A 133 0.53 -14.96 -2.38
N SER A 134 0.37 -13.68 -2.06
CA SER A 134 0.32 -12.61 -3.07
C SER A 134 1.65 -12.43 -3.80
N GLU A 135 2.78 -12.59 -3.10
CA GLU A 135 4.10 -12.57 -3.73
C GLU A 135 4.34 -13.84 -4.59
N CYS A 136 3.77 -15.00 -4.22
CA CYS A 136 3.75 -16.17 -5.12
C CYS A 136 2.93 -15.91 -6.40
N ALA A 137 1.80 -15.20 -6.30
CA ALA A 137 1.03 -14.79 -7.46
C ALA A 137 1.79 -13.77 -8.30
N ARG A 138 2.61 -12.93 -7.66
CA ARG A 138 3.46 -11.95 -8.34
C ARG A 138 4.54 -12.55 -9.21
N ASP A 139 5.19 -13.63 -8.76
CA ASP A 139 6.14 -14.37 -9.60
C ASP A 139 5.51 -14.87 -10.90
N GLN A 140 4.20 -15.09 -10.88
CA GLN A 140 3.39 -15.51 -12.02
C GLN A 140 2.81 -14.32 -12.80
N GLY A 141 3.18 -13.09 -12.45
CA GLY A 141 2.66 -11.86 -13.08
C GLY A 141 1.22 -11.51 -12.70
N LYS A 142 0.66 -12.11 -11.64
CA LYS A 142 -0.76 -12.02 -11.27
C LYS A 142 -0.99 -11.37 -9.90
N PHE A 143 -0.10 -10.49 -9.48
CA PHE A 143 -0.19 -9.86 -8.15
C PHE A 143 -1.51 -9.12 -7.98
N TRP A 144 -1.91 -8.29 -8.95
CA TRP A 144 -3.08 -7.41 -8.83
C TRP A 144 -4.40 -8.18 -8.88
N GLU A 145 -4.48 -9.20 -9.72
CA GLU A 145 -5.63 -10.09 -9.78
C GLU A 145 -5.81 -10.85 -8.46
N PHE A 146 -4.72 -11.36 -7.88
CA PHE A 146 -4.76 -12.06 -6.60
C PHE A 146 -5.02 -11.12 -5.42
N HIS A 147 -4.41 -9.93 -5.43
CA HIS A 147 -4.64 -8.86 -4.47
C HIS A 147 -6.12 -8.49 -4.39
N ASP A 148 -6.75 -8.24 -5.54
CA ASP A 148 -8.16 -7.89 -5.62
C ASP A 148 -9.05 -9.05 -5.14
N GLN A 149 -8.69 -10.29 -5.50
CA GLN A 149 -9.41 -11.48 -5.05
C GLN A 149 -9.32 -11.69 -3.53
N LEU A 150 -8.14 -11.49 -2.94
CA LEU A 150 -7.95 -11.57 -1.48
C LEU A 150 -8.84 -10.55 -0.76
N PHE A 151 -8.91 -9.31 -1.22
CA PHE A 151 -9.82 -8.34 -0.59
C PHE A 151 -11.29 -8.63 -0.86
N ALA A 152 -11.65 -9.09 -2.07
CA ALA A 152 -13.03 -9.43 -2.43
C ALA A 152 -13.59 -10.59 -1.58
N THR A 153 -12.74 -11.56 -1.24
CA THR A 153 -13.11 -12.75 -0.45
C THR A 153 -12.64 -12.67 1.00
N GLN A 154 -12.20 -11.49 1.47
CA GLN A 154 -11.59 -11.31 2.79
C GLN A 154 -12.40 -11.93 3.92
N GLN A 155 -13.72 -11.71 3.94
CA GLN A 155 -14.58 -12.23 5.00
C GLN A 155 -14.59 -13.76 5.05
N GLU A 156 -14.49 -14.42 3.89
CA GLU A 156 -14.51 -15.88 3.78
C GLU A 156 -13.20 -16.47 4.32
N TRP A 157 -12.07 -16.04 3.78
CA TRP A 157 -10.78 -16.65 4.14
C TRP A 157 -10.23 -16.18 5.50
N SER A 158 -10.61 -14.98 5.98
CA SER A 158 -10.11 -14.46 7.27
C SER A 158 -10.55 -15.29 8.47
N SER A 159 -11.56 -16.16 8.28
CA SER A 159 -12.12 -17.06 9.30
C SER A 159 -11.57 -18.48 9.25
N LEU A 160 -10.74 -18.81 8.25
CA LEU A 160 -10.15 -20.15 8.10
C LEU A 160 -9.11 -20.39 9.19
N GLN A 161 -9.52 -21.08 10.26
CA GLN A 161 -8.65 -21.52 11.35
C GLN A 161 -8.48 -23.04 11.30
#